data_AF-A0A957XLR4-F1
#
_entry.id   AF-A0A957XLR4-F1
#
_cell.length_a   1.000
_cell.length_b   1.000
_cell.length_c   1.000
_cell.angle_alpha   90.00
_cell.angle_beta   90.00
_cell.angle_gamma   90.00
#
_symmetry.space_group_name_H-M   'P 1'
#
loop_
_entity.id
_entity.type
_entity.pdbx_description
1 polymer ?
#
loop_
_entity_poly.entity_id
_entity_poly.type
_entity_poly.pdbx_seq_one_letter_code
_entity_poly.pdbx_strand_id
1 'polypeptide(L)'
;MHKATSRFWESFENLPEPIQRLAKKNFELLKADAQHPSLHFKKIGQFWSVRIGLNYRALAVKEEDGYIWVWIGSHDEYDRLIG
;
A
#
# COMPACT_ATOMS: atom_id res chain seq x y z
N MET A 1 11.49 -4.72 -7.86
CA MET A 1 12.02 -4.06 -6.65
C MET A 1 10.92 -3.24 -5.98
N HIS A 2 10.86 -3.22 -4.64
CA HIS A 2 9.91 -2.37 -3.90
C HIS A 2 10.69 -1.38 -3.03
N LYS A 3 10.37 -0.08 -3.17
CA LYS A 3 10.95 1.02 -2.39
C LYS A 3 9.84 1.84 -1.76
N ALA A 4 10.13 2.58 -0.70
CA ALA A 4 9.17 3.46 -0.05
C ALA A 4 9.79 4.83 0.21
N THR A 5 9.00 5.89 0.03
CA THR A 5 9.40 7.27 0.30
C THR A 5 9.37 7.58 1.80
N SER A 6 10.04 8.66 2.24
CA SER A 6 9.95 9.11 3.64
C SER A 6 8.51 9.37 4.07
N ARG A 7 7.70 9.99 3.21
CA ARG A 7 6.27 10.24 3.47
C ARG A 7 5.48 8.95 3.71
N PHE A 8 5.80 7.87 2.99
CA PHE A 8 5.18 6.57 3.25
C PHE A 8 5.52 6.06 4.65
N TRP A 9 6.80 6.15 5.04
CA TRP A 9 7.24 5.70 6.37
C TRP A 9 6.62 6.53 7.49
N GLU A 10 6.56 7.85 7.35
CA GLU A 10 5.86 8.73 8.29
C GLU A 10 4.38 8.35 8.42
N SER A 11 3.70 8.06 7.31
CA SER A 11 2.30 7.62 7.34
C SER A 11 2.17 6.26 8.02
N PHE A 12 3.07 5.32 7.72
CA PHE A 12 3.11 3.98 8.29
C PHE A 12 3.33 3.99 9.81
N GLU A 13 4.27 4.79 10.29
CA GLU A 13 4.63 4.89 11.71
C GLU A 13 3.49 5.48 12.56
N ASN A 14 2.65 6.33 11.95
CA ASN A 14 1.46 6.89 12.59
C ASN A 14 0.27 5.92 12.64
N LEU A 15 0.34 4.76 11.97
CA LEU A 15 -0.73 3.77 12.04
C LEU A 15 -0.74 3.03 13.37
N PRO A 16 -1.91 2.55 13.83
CA PRO A 16 -1.97 1.65 14.97
C PRO A 16 -1.08 0.41 14.76
N GLU A 17 -0.40 -0.04 15.82
CA GLU A 17 0.53 -1.16 15.79
C GLU A 17 -0.03 -2.44 15.12
N PRO A 18 -1.30 -2.85 15.33
CA PRO A 18 -1.88 -4.00 14.63
C PRO A 18 -1.91 -3.83 13.10
N ILE A 19 -2.13 -2.60 12.62
CA ILE A 19 -2.17 -2.27 11.20
C ILE A 19 -0.77 -2.26 10.61
N GLN A 20 0.22 -1.75 11.34
CA GLN A 20 1.62 -1.84 10.94
C GLN A 20 2.07 -3.29 10.73
N ARG A 21 1.69 -4.19 11.65
CA ARG A 21 1.96 -5.65 11.50
C ARG A 21 1.25 -6.25 10.30
N LEU A 22 -0.02 -5.89 10.08
CA LEU A 22 -0.79 -6.37 8.93
C LEU A 22 -0.20 -5.88 7.60
N ALA A 23 0.22 -4.61 7.54
CA ALA A 23 0.89 -4.04 6.38
C ALA A 23 2.19 -4.76 6.05
N LYS A 24 3.04 -5.04 7.05
CA LYS A 24 4.26 -5.85 6.87
C LYS A 24 3.93 -7.24 6.33
N LYS A 25 2.94 -7.93 6.90
CA LYS A 25 2.51 -9.26 6.43
C LYS A 25 2.03 -9.23 4.98
N ASN A 26 1.17 -8.28 4.63
CA ASN A 26 0.65 -8.17 3.26
C ASN A 26 1.73 -7.74 2.26
N PHE A 27 2.73 -6.99 2.70
CA PHE A 27 3.87 -6.64 1.85
C PHE A 27 4.74 -7.85 1.53
N GLU A 28 4.99 -8.74 2.50
CA GLU A 28 5.66 -10.02 2.22
C GLU A 28 4.83 -10.91 1.30
N LEU A 29 3.51 -10.97 1.50
CA LEU A 29 2.61 -11.68 0.58
C LEU A 29 2.66 -11.08 -0.83
N LEU A 30 2.68 -9.76 -0.97
CA LEU A 30 2.77 -9.07 -2.26
C LEU A 30 4.06 -9.40 -3.02
N LYS A 31 5.19 -9.51 -2.32
CA LYS A 31 6.47 -9.91 -2.92
C LYS A 31 6.45 -11.36 -3.41
N ALA A 32 5.78 -12.24 -2.67
CA ALA A 32 5.69 -13.65 -3.00
C ALA A 32 4.66 -13.93 -4.11
N ASP A 33 3.50 -13.30 -4.03
CA ASP A 33 2.40 -13.43 -4.98
C ASP A 33 1.61 -12.12 -5.10
N ALA A 34 1.97 -11.32 -6.10
CA ALA A 34 1.30 -10.05 -6.36
C ALA A 34 -0.14 -10.22 -6.88
N GLN A 35 -0.52 -11.42 -7.34
CA GLN A 35 -1.86 -11.72 -7.84
C GLN A 35 -2.78 -12.30 -6.78
N HIS A 36 -2.30 -12.44 -5.53
CA HIS A 36 -3.09 -13.00 -4.45
C HIS A 36 -4.40 -12.21 -4.26
N PRO A 37 -5.59 -12.85 -4.34
CA PRO A 37 -6.88 -12.15 -4.40
C PRO A 37 -7.14 -11.20 -3.22
N SER A 38 -6.66 -11.54 -2.02
CA SER A 38 -6.85 -10.70 -0.82
C SER A 38 -6.15 -9.34 -0.89
N LEU A 39 -5.10 -9.22 -1.70
CA LEU A 39 -4.34 -7.98 -1.87
C LEU A 39 -5.08 -6.98 -2.73
N HIS A 40 -5.97 -7.43 -3.62
CA HIS A 40 -6.64 -6.60 -4.63
C HIS A 40 -5.66 -5.62 -5.30
N PHE A 41 -4.45 -6.11 -5.63
CA PHE A 41 -3.39 -5.26 -6.16
C PHE A 41 -3.72 -4.84 -7.59
N LYS A 42 -3.99 -3.55 -7.80
CA LYS A 42 -4.48 -3.05 -9.09
C LYS A 42 -4.06 -1.62 -9.36
N LYS A 43 -4.01 -1.25 -10.64
CA LYS A 43 -3.79 0.12 -11.09
C LYS A 43 -5.06 0.96 -10.93
N ILE A 44 -4.91 2.18 -10.41
CA ILE A 44 -5.96 3.19 -10.25
C ILE A 44 -5.37 4.55 -10.66
N GLY A 45 -5.78 5.05 -11.82
CA GLY A 45 -5.18 6.25 -12.42
C GLY A 45 -3.67 6.06 -12.63
N GLN A 46 -2.86 6.98 -12.07
CA GLN A 46 -1.40 6.89 -12.08
C GLN A 46 -0.82 5.98 -10.99
N PHE A 47 -1.63 5.59 -10.01
CA PHE A 47 -1.18 4.81 -8.85
C PHE A 47 -1.49 3.32 -9.00
N TRP A 48 -0.83 2.53 -8.15
CA TRP A 48 -1.15 1.15 -7.85
C TRP A 48 -1.60 1.06 -6.41
N SER A 49 -2.75 0.46 -6.17
CA SER A 49 -3.33 0.30 -4.84
C SER A 49 -3.23 -1.15 -4.39
N VAL A 50 -2.90 -1.34 -3.11
CA VAL A 50 -2.98 -2.63 -2.41
C VAL A 50 -3.86 -2.53 -1.18
N ARG A 51 -4.61 -3.60 -0.91
CA ARG A 51 -5.47 -3.74 0.26
C ARG A 51 -4.66 -4.16 1.50
N ILE A 52 -4.77 -3.36 2.56
CA ILE A 52 -4.21 -3.66 3.88
C ILE A 52 -5.38 -3.92 4.84
N GLY A 53 -5.88 -5.16 4.84
CA GLY A 53 -7.11 -5.49 5.57
C GLY A 53 -8.33 -4.76 5.02
N LEU A 54 -9.43 -4.72 5.78
CA LEU A 54 -10.69 -4.17 5.27
C LEU A 54 -10.61 -2.65 5.05
N ASN A 55 -10.06 -1.95 6.04
CA ASN A 55 -10.19 -0.49 6.19
C ASN A 55 -8.91 0.31 5.87
N TYR A 56 -7.83 -0.32 5.41
CA TYR A 56 -6.60 0.40 5.06
C TYR A 56 -6.12 0.06 3.66
N ARG A 57 -5.45 1.01 3.02
CA ARG A 57 -4.87 0.88 1.68
C ARG A 57 -3.45 1.44 1.68
N ALA A 58 -2.63 0.96 0.75
CA ALA A 58 -1.36 1.59 0.41
C ALA A 58 -1.30 1.87 -1.08
N LEU A 59 -0.62 2.97 -1.44
CA LEU A 59 -0.47 3.46 -2.80
C LEU A 59 1.00 3.45 -3.22
N ALA A 60 1.24 3.02 -4.45
CA ALA A 60 2.53 3.06 -5.09
C ALA A 60 2.45 3.71 -6.48
N VAL A 61 3.59 4.20 -6.96
CA VAL A 61 3.81 4.53 -8.36
C VAL A 61 4.64 3.41 -8.98
N LYS A 62 4.33 3.04 -10.22
CA LYS A 62 5.11 2.04 -10.96
C LYS A 62 6.27 2.72 -11.67
N GLU A 63 7.47 2.19 -11.46
CA GLU A 63 8.72 2.56 -12.11
C GLU A 63 9.21 1.40 -12.99
N GLU A 64 10.25 1.63 -13.79
CA GLU A 64 10.85 0.63 -14.69
C GLU A 64 11.17 -0.69 -13.95
N ASP A 65 11.76 -0.59 -12.75
CA ASP A 65 12.22 -1.75 -11.97
C ASP A 65 11.27 -2.18 -10.84
N GLY A 66 10.06 -1.61 -10.74
CA GLY A 66 9.05 -2.05 -9.79
C GLY A 66 8.15 -0.95 -9.23
N TYR A 67 8.06 -0.84 -7.91
CA TYR A 67 7.08 0.02 -7.24
C TYR A 67 7.71 0.90 -6.16
N ILE A 68 7.37 2.18 -6.19
CA ILE A 68 7.69 3.14 -5.13
C ILE A 68 6.42 3.45 -4.34
N TRP A 69 6.38 3.02 -3.08
CA TRP A 69 5.28 3.29 -2.16
C TRP A 69 5.36 4.73 -1.64
N VAL A 70 4.24 5.43 -1.79
CA VAL A 70 4.14 6.88 -1.53
C VAL A 70 3.18 7.23 -0.40
N TRP A 71 2.25 6.32 -0.07
CA TRP A 71 1.26 6.54 0.97
C TRP A 71 0.68 5.22 1.52
N ILE A 72 0.28 5.22 2.79
CA ILE A 72 -0.53 4.18 3.43
C ILE A 72 -1.45 4.84 4.46
N GLY A 73 -2.70 4.40 4.56
CA GLY A 73 -3.67 5.00 5.47
C GLY A 73 -5.04 4.36 5.39
N SER A 74 -6.02 5.00 6.02
CA SER A 74 -7.40 4.51 6.10
C SER A 74 -8.10 4.58 4.74
N HIS A 75 -9.19 3.82 4.59
CA HIS A 75 -10.01 3.85 3.38
C HIS A 75 -10.61 5.25 3.13
N ASP A 76 -11.03 5.94 4.18
CA ASP A 76 -11.61 7.28 4.08
C ASP A 76 -10.58 8.30 3.56
N GLU A 77 -9.34 8.21 4.02
CA GLU A 77 -8.24 9.02 3.48
C GLU A 77 -7.89 8.63 2.04
N TYR A 78 -7.91 7.34 1.72
CA TYR A 78 -7.71 6.85 0.36
C TYR A 78 -8.77 7.43 -0.59
N ASP A 79 -10.04 7.45 -0.20
CA ASP A 79 -11.13 7.97 -1.04
C ASP A 79 -10.96 9.46 -1.30
N ARG A 80 -10.46 10.23 -0.33
CA ARG A 80 -10.11 11.66 -0.54
C ARG A 80 -8.90 11.89 -1.46
N LEU A 81 -8.01 10.91 -1.59
CA LEU A 81 -6.81 11.01 -2.44
C LEU A 81 -7.07 10.60 -3.89
N ILE A 82 -8.09 9.77 -4.11
CA ILE A 82 -8.37 9.12 -5.40
C ILE A 82 -9.70 9.62 -6.01
N GLY A 83 -10.57 10.24 -5.20
CA GLY A 83 -11.83 10.87 -5.60
C GLY A 83 -11.67 12.25 -6.22
#